data_AF-A0A959CJ53-F1
#
_entry.id   AF-A0A959CJ53-F1
#
_cell.length_a   1.000
_cell.length_b   1.000
_cell.length_c   1.000
_cell.angle_alpha   90.00
_cell.angle_beta   90.00
_cell.angle_gamma   90.00
#
_symmetry.space_group_name_H-M   'P 1'
#
loop_
_entity.id
_entity.type
_entity.pdbx_description
1 polymer ?
#
loop_
_entity_poly.entity_id
_entity_poly.type
_entity_poly.pdbx_seq_one_letter_code
_entity_poly.pdbx_strand_id
1 'polypeptide(L)'
;MAVPANKRLLTVEEYHKMGEAGILQEKGIELSDGEIIEMSPIGSKHVSCVNKLYALLNALLGKKAIVSVQNPVTTSDLSEPEPDIAILKY
;
A
#
# COMPACT_ATOMS: atom_id res chain seq x y z
N MET A 1 9.72 -19.95 -32.81
CA MET A 1 9.91 -20.76 -31.58
C MET A 1 9.57 -19.85 -30.41
N ALA A 2 8.60 -20.22 -29.57
CA ALA A 2 8.28 -19.44 -28.36
C ALA A 2 9.30 -19.81 -27.28
N VAL A 3 9.97 -18.80 -26.71
CA VAL A 3 10.84 -19.01 -25.55
C VAL A 3 9.94 -19.20 -24.32
N PRO A 4 10.10 -20.28 -23.53
CA PRO A 4 9.34 -20.41 -22.29
C PRO A 4 9.72 -19.26 -21.35
N ALA A 5 8.74 -18.42 -21.02
CA ALA A 5 8.89 -17.36 -20.05
C ALA A 5 8.31 -17.83 -18.71
N ASN A 6 9.14 -17.85 -17.67
CA ASN A 6 8.69 -18.07 -16.30
C ASN A 6 8.44 -16.71 -15.64
N LYS A 7 7.24 -16.51 -15.09
CA LYS A 7 6.94 -15.32 -14.28
C LYS A 7 7.74 -15.41 -12.97
N ARG A 8 8.55 -14.40 -12.68
CA ARG A 8 9.16 -14.20 -11.37
C ARG A 8 8.37 -13.12 -10.65
N LEU A 9 7.95 -13.42 -9.43
CA LEU A 9 7.29 -12.49 -8.53
C LEU A 9 8.33 -11.78 -7.66
N LEU A 10 8.03 -10.54 -7.26
CA LEU A 10 8.84 -9.76 -6.35
C LEU A 10 8.38 -10.01 -4.91
N THR A 11 9.35 -10.16 -4.02
CA THR A 11 9.11 -10.13 -2.58
C THR A 11 9.07 -8.71 -2.05
N VAL A 12 8.45 -8.52 -0.89
CA VAL A 12 8.45 -7.24 -0.15
C VAL A 12 9.87 -6.80 0.17
N GLU A 13 10.76 -7.73 0.53
CA GLU A 13 12.17 -7.41 0.80
C GLU A 13 12.88 -6.88 -0.47
N GLU A 14 12.66 -7.49 -1.62
CA GLU A 14 13.21 -7.01 -2.89
C GLU A 14 12.62 -5.65 -3.29
N TYR A 15 11.32 -5.47 -3.11
CA TYR A 15 10.63 -4.20 -3.34
C TYR A 15 11.24 -3.05 -2.52
N HIS A 16 11.47 -3.25 -1.22
CA HIS A 16 12.15 -2.26 -0.36
C HIS A 16 13.57 -1.97 -0.82
N LYS A 17 14.38 -2.99 -1.14
CA LYS A 17 15.74 -2.81 -1.66
C LYS A 17 15.76 -2.02 -2.97
N MET A 18 14.78 -2.23 -3.84
CA MET A 18 14.64 -1.45 -5.08
C MET A 18 14.32 0.02 -4.79
N GLY A 19 13.47 0.29 -3.79
CA GLY A 19 13.20 1.64 -3.30
C GLY A 19 14.44 2.32 -2.73
N GLU A 20 15.18 1.66 -1.84
CA GLU A 20 16.45 2.15 -1.26
C GLU A 20 17.51 2.45 -2.33
N ALA A 21 17.55 1.64 -3.39
CA ALA A 21 18.46 1.83 -4.53
C ALA A 21 18.00 2.93 -5.51
N GLY A 22 16.83 3.55 -5.30
CA GLY A 22 16.27 4.59 -6.17
C GLY A 22 15.75 4.07 -7.52
N ILE A 23 15.47 2.77 -7.64
CA ILE A 23 14.92 2.15 -8.86
C ILE A 23 13.44 2.49 -9.01
N LEU A 24 12.73 2.55 -7.88
CA LEU A 24 11.30 2.82 -7.83
C LEU A 24 11.02 4.31 -7.63
N GLN A 25 9.88 4.77 -8.16
CA GLN A 25 9.39 6.11 -7.88
C GLN A 25 8.94 6.20 -6.42
N GLU A 26 9.15 7.35 -5.77
CA GLU A 26 8.82 7.52 -4.35
C GLU A 26 7.31 7.52 -4.03
N LYS A 27 6.44 7.66 -5.05
CA LYS A 27 4.99 7.80 -4.86
C LYS A 27 4.21 7.12 -5.98
N GLY A 28 2.99 6.70 -5.64
CA GLY A 28 2.01 6.22 -6.61
C GLY A 28 2.25 4.80 -7.07
N ILE A 29 2.93 3.98 -6.27
CA ILE A 29 3.08 2.54 -6.53
C ILE A 29 2.85 1.75 -5.25
N GLU A 30 2.40 0.51 -5.39
CA GLU A 30 2.31 -0.47 -4.30
C GLU A 30 2.73 -1.86 -4.80
N LEU A 31 3.00 -2.80 -3.88
CA LEU A 31 3.26 -4.19 -4.22
C LEU A 31 2.02 -5.03 -3.93
N SER A 32 1.45 -5.68 -4.95
CA SER A 32 0.32 -6.61 -4.80
C SER A 32 0.63 -7.93 -5.50
N ASP A 33 0.53 -9.04 -4.78
CA ASP A 33 0.76 -10.41 -5.28
C ASP A 33 2.08 -10.58 -6.07
N GLY A 34 3.10 -9.87 -5.63
CA GLY A 34 4.45 -9.86 -6.20
C GLY A 34 4.60 -9.04 -7.49
N GLU A 35 3.64 -8.16 -7.75
CA GLU A 35 3.61 -7.23 -8.88
C GLU A 35 3.59 -5.79 -8.39
N ILE A 36 4.36 -4.91 -9.04
CA ILE A 36 4.32 -3.48 -8.76
C ILE A 36 3.15 -2.88 -9.52
N ILE A 37 2.22 -2.28 -8.79
CA ILE A 37 1.01 -1.67 -9.32
C ILE A 37 1.15 -0.15 -9.23
N GLU A 38 0.90 0.56 -10.33
CA GLU A 38 0.82 2.01 -10.34
C GLU A 38 -0.58 2.48 -9.93
N MET A 39 -0.63 3.35 -8.93
CA MET A 39 -1.85 3.89 -8.36
C MET A 39 -2.30 5.13 -9.11
N SER A 40 -3.62 5.27 -9.27
CA SER A 40 -4.18 6.47 -9.88
C SER A 40 -3.99 7.71 -8.99
N PRO A 41 -3.76 8.90 -9.57
CA PRO A 41 -3.67 10.13 -8.81
C PRO A 41 -4.91 10.37 -7.93
N ILE A 42 -4.67 10.79 -6.70
CA ILE A 42 -5.74 11.02 -5.73
C ILE A 42 -6.42 12.38 -5.99
N GLY A 43 -7.72 12.35 -6.27
CA GLY A 43 -8.53 13.56 -6.47
C GLY A 43 -9.09 14.17 -5.16
N SER A 44 -9.49 15.44 -5.21
CA SER A 44 -10.00 16.18 -4.02
C SER A 44 -11.22 15.54 -3.36
N LYS A 45 -12.12 14.93 -4.15
CA LYS A 45 -13.28 14.18 -3.62
C LYS A 45 -12.84 12.97 -2.81
N HIS A 46 -11.83 12.24 -3.28
CA HIS A 46 -11.26 11.09 -2.58
C HIS A 46 -10.67 11.51 -1.24
N VAL A 47 -9.81 12.53 -1.25
CA VAL A 47 -9.23 13.12 -0.03
C VAL A 47 -10.32 13.51 0.97
N SER A 48 -11.38 14.18 0.52
CA SER A 48 -12.48 14.56 1.41
C SER A 48 -13.18 13.35 2.02
N CYS A 49 -13.36 12.25 1.28
CA CYS A 49 -13.99 11.04 1.80
C CYS A 49 -13.10 10.36 2.84
N VAL A 50 -11.81 10.16 2.52
CA VAL A 50 -10.83 9.54 3.41
C VAL A 50 -10.70 10.33 4.72
N ASN A 51 -10.57 11.66 4.65
CA ASN A 51 -10.44 12.50 5.85
C ASN A 51 -11.68 12.44 6.76
N LYS A 52 -12.89 12.41 6.18
CA LYS A 52 -14.13 12.29 6.95
C LYS A 52 -14.24 10.94 7.63
N LEU A 53 -13.88 9.87 6.91
CA LEU A 53 -13.92 8.51 7.45
C LEU A 53 -12.86 8.31 8.54
N TYR A 54 -11.65 8.84 8.35
CA TYR A 54 -10.61 8.88 9.39
C TYR A 54 -11.12 9.55 10.67
N ALA A 55 -11.70 10.77 10.56
CA ALA A 55 -12.20 11.50 11.72
C ALA A 55 -13.29 10.71 12.47
N LEU A 56 -14.21 10.07 11.75
CA LEU A 56 -15.26 9.23 12.32
C LEU A 56 -14.67 8.01 13.05
N LEU A 57 -13.78 7.26 12.40
CA LEU A 57 -13.19 6.04 12.96
C LEU A 57 -12.31 6.37 14.17
N ASN A 58 -11.53 7.44 14.11
CA ASN A 58 -10.67 7.86 15.20
C ASN A 58 -11.50 8.25 16.45
N ALA A 59 -12.63 8.94 16.26
CA ALA A 59 -13.54 9.27 17.35
C ALA A 59 -14.23 8.03 17.96
N LEU A 60 -14.62 7.06 17.13
CA LEU A 60 -15.31 5.84 17.59
C LEU A 60 -14.38 4.84 18.28
N LEU A 61 -13.17 4.66 17.75
CA LEU A 61 -12.21 3.66 18.22
C LEU A 61 -11.33 4.19 19.35
N GLY A 62 -11.05 5.50 19.37
CA GLY A 62 -10.22 6.13 20.40
C GLY A 62 -8.89 5.40 20.57
N LYS A 63 -8.59 4.95 21.79
CA LYS A 63 -7.35 4.21 22.11
C LYS A 63 -7.44 2.69 21.89
N LYS A 64 -8.53 2.18 21.32
CA LYS A 64 -8.75 0.73 21.15
C LYS A 64 -8.05 0.16 19.91
N ALA A 65 -7.71 1.02 18.94
CA ALA A 65 -7.05 0.65 17.70
C ALA A 65 -6.29 1.86 17.13
N ILE A 66 -5.39 1.59 16.18
CA ILE A 66 -4.73 2.60 15.36
C ILE A 66 -5.51 2.75 14.06
N VAL A 67 -5.88 3.98 13.71
CA VAL A 67 -6.43 4.30 12.39
C VAL A 67 -5.28 4.81 11.53
N SER A 68 -4.75 3.94 10.68
CA SER A 68 -3.67 4.26 9.74
C SER A 68 -4.26 4.72 8.40
N VAL A 69 -3.77 5.81 7.84
CA VAL A 69 -4.30 6.41 6.59
C VAL A 69 -3.20 6.42 5.55
N GLN A 70 -3.42 5.78 4.41
CA GLN A 70 -2.51 5.77 3.26
C GLN A 70 -1.06 5.43 3.65
N ASN A 71 -0.90 4.41 4.50
CA ASN A 71 0.41 3.86 4.81
C ASN A 71 0.48 2.41 4.31
N PRO A 72 1.66 1.95 3.88
CA PRO A 72 1.87 0.56 3.50
C PRO A 72 1.49 -0.40 4.64
N VAL A 73 0.86 -1.52 4.27
CA VAL A 73 0.54 -2.61 5.21
C VAL A 73 1.01 -3.91 4.60
N THR A 74 2.09 -4.47 5.14
CA THR A 74 2.59 -5.78 4.71
C THR A 74 1.57 -6.87 5.10
N THR A 75 1.00 -7.53 4.10
CA THR A 75 -0.01 -8.59 4.30
C THR A 75 0.55 -9.99 4.04
N SER A 76 1.64 -10.09 3.27
CA SER A 76 2.40 -11.32 3.04
C SER A 76 3.80 -10.97 2.51
N ASP A 77 4.65 -11.99 2.31
CA ASP A 77 5.98 -11.82 1.71
C ASP A 77 5.96 -11.26 0.28
N LEU A 78 4.79 -11.25 -0.37
CA LEU A 78 4.60 -10.80 -1.76
C LEU A 78 3.64 -9.61 -1.87
N SER A 79 3.13 -9.06 -0.76
CA SER A 79 2.06 -8.05 -0.84
C SER A 79 2.16 -7.04 0.30
N GLU A 80 2.29 -5.78 -0.10
CA GLU A 80 2.32 -4.60 0.74
C GLU A 80 1.50 -3.48 0.08
N PRO A 81 0.16 -3.58 0.13
CA PRO A 81 -0.72 -2.53 -0.38
C PRO A 81 -0.66 -1.25 0.47
N GLU A 82 -1.07 -0.13 -0.13
CA GLU A 82 -1.26 1.16 0.53
C GLU A 82 -2.76 1.50 0.64
N PRO A 83 -3.50 0.89 1.60
CA PRO A 83 -4.93 1.14 1.74
C PRO A 83 -5.23 2.58 2.15
N ASP A 84 -6.37 3.09 1.69
CA ASP A 84 -6.87 4.42 2.11
C ASP A 84 -6.99 4.53 3.63
N ILE A 85 -7.52 3.50 4.27
CA ILE A 85 -7.61 3.39 5.73
C ILE A 85 -7.40 1.92 6.16
N ALA A 86 -6.53 1.72 7.14
CA ALA A 86 -6.35 0.45 7.84
C ALA A 86 -6.63 0.62 9.34
N ILE A 87 -7.33 -0.35 9.94
CA ILE A 87 -7.55 -0.44 11.38
C ILE A 87 -6.60 -1.49 11.94
N LEU A 88 -5.64 -1.05 12.75
CA LEU A 88 -4.57 -1.90 13.27
C LEU A 88 -4.68 -2.06 14.77
N LYS A 89 -4.27 -3.23 15.26
CA LYS A 89 -4.12 -3.50 16.68
C LYS A 89 -2.71 -3.13 17.13
N TYR A 90 -2.58 -2.67 18.37
CA TYR A 90 -1.28 -2.56 19.07
C TYR A 90 -0.77 -3.94 19.51
#